data_AF-V5TKE1-F1
#
_entry.id   AF-V5TKE1-F1
#
_cell.length_a   1.000
_cell.length_b   1.000
_cell.length_c   1.000
_cell.angle_alpha   90.00
_cell.angle_beta   90.00
_cell.angle_gamma   90.00
#
_symmetry.space_group_name_H-M   'P 1'
#
loop_
_entity.id
_entity.type
_entity.pdbx_description
1 polymer ?
#
loop_
_entity_poly.entity_id
_entity_poly.type
_entity_poly.pdbx_seq_one_letter_code
_entity_poly.pdbx_strand_id
1 'polypeptide(L)' 'MSETYVCARCQDAVERNFEVRSIIRTCSECGENGRFLHRSLVESLSEIATEDQPDGWDQMTLDERFEAALKEGLITVTRT' A
#
# COMPACT_ATOMS: atom_id res chain seq x y z
N MET A 1 4.27 -7.75 18.71
CA MET A 1 4.14 -8.47 17.42
C MET A 1 4.79 -7.60 16.37
N SER A 2 5.47 -8.21 15.39
CA SER A 2 6.05 -7.45 14.27
C SER A 2 5.01 -7.34 13.17
N GLU A 3 4.85 -6.13 12.65
CA GLU A 3 3.96 -5.82 11.53
C GLU A 3 4.79 -5.64 10.26
N THR A 4 4.24 -6.08 9.12
CA THR A 4 4.92 -6.05 7.82
C THR A 4 4.47 -4.87 6.99
N TYR A 5 5.44 -4.15 6.42
CA TYR A 5 5.23 -2.96 5.60
C TYR A 5 5.90 -3.13 4.23
N VAL A 6 5.14 -2.93 3.15
CA VAL A 6 5.56 -3.17 1.76
C VAL A 6 5.82 -1.84 1.05
N CYS A 7 7.00 -1.68 0.47
CA CYS A 7 7.38 -0.51 -0.29
C CYS A 7 6.44 -0.31 -1.48
N ALA A 8 5.86 0.87 -1.60
CA ALA A 8 4.89 1.16 -2.64
C ALA A 8 5.50 1.25 -4.07
N ARG A 9 6.84 1.28 -4.17
CA ARG A 9 7.59 1.37 -5.42
C ARG A 9 8.11 0.01 -5.91
N CYS A 10 8.89 -0.69 -5.08
CA CYS A 10 9.56 -1.94 -5.46
C CYS A 10 9.00 -3.19 -4.78
N GLN A 11 8.00 -3.02 -3.90
CA GLN A 11 7.35 -4.10 -3.14
C GLN A 11 8.26 -4.87 -2.17
N ASP A 12 9.47 -4.35 -1.88
CA ASP A 12 10.29 -4.85 -0.77
C ASP A 12 9.58 -4.68 0.58
N ALA A 13 9.73 -5.65 1.47
CA ALA A 13 9.01 -5.72 2.73
C ALA A 13 9.91 -5.50 3.94
N VAL A 14 9.40 -4.82 4.95
CA VAL A 14 10.11 -4.58 6.20
C VAL A 14 9.23 -4.82 7.42
N GLU A 15 9.80 -5.35 8.49
CA GLU A 15 9.12 -5.57 9.76
C GLU A 15 9.29 -4.41 10.74
N ARG A 16 8.24 -4.06 11.50
CA ARG A 16 8.26 -3.04 12.56
C ARG A 16 7.49 -3.48 13.78
N ASN A 17 7.93 -3.06 14.96
CA ASN A 17 7.29 -3.43 16.24
C ASN A 17 6.17 -2.47 16.64
N PHE A 18 5.47 -1.90 15.66
CA PHE A 18 4.34 -1.02 15.87
C PHE A 18 3.32 -1.26 14.75
N GLU A 19 2.05 -0.98 15.04
CA GLU A 19 0.95 -1.14 14.11
C GLU A 19 0.38 0.22 13.71
N VAL A 20 0.60 0.56 12.45
CA VAL A 20 0.02 1.69 11.72
C VAL A 20 -0.28 1.27 10.28
N ARG A 21 -1.12 2.02 9.57
CA ARG A 21 -1.53 1.67 8.20
C ARG A 21 -0.45 1.87 7.14
N SER A 22 0.39 2.88 7.31
CA SER A 22 1.49 3.15 6.40
C SER A 22 2.59 3.92 7.11
N ILE A 23 3.82 3.76 6.62
CA ILE A 23 4.97 4.54 7.05
C ILE A 23 5.61 5.23 5.85
N ILE A 24 6.30 6.34 6.08
CA ILE A 24 7.14 6.99 5.08
C ILE A 24 8.60 6.74 5.45
N ARG A 25 9.38 6.17 4.54
CA ARG A 25 10.82 5.96 4.73
C ARG A 25 11.52 5.80 3.39
N THR A 26 12.85 5.91 3.42
CA THR A 26 13.68 5.48 2.30
C THR A 26 13.79 3.96 2.26
N CYS A 27 13.50 3.38 1.10
CA CYS A 27 13.65 1.96 0.85
C CYS A 27 15.13 1.58 0.74
N SER A 28 15.52 0.51 1.42
CA SER A 28 16.89 -0.03 1.33
C SER A 28 17.18 -0.65 -0.03
N GLU A 29 16.17 -1.21 -0.69
CA GLU A 29 16.34 -1.91 -1.96
C GLU A 29 16.32 -0.97 -3.16
N CYS A 30 15.32 -0.09 -3.31
CA CYS A 30 15.24 0.81 -4.46
C CYS A 30 15.83 2.21 -4.21
N GLY A 31 16.21 2.55 -2.99
CA GLY A 31 16.78 3.86 -2.63
C GLY A 31 15.78 5.02 -2.62
N GLU A 32 14.53 4.80 -3.06
CA GLU A 32 13.50 5.84 -3.10
C GLU A 32 12.90 6.12 -1.73
N ASN A 33 12.64 7.41 -1.45
CA ASN A 33 11.85 7.82 -0.30
C ASN A 33 10.37 7.77 -0.67
N GLY A 34 9.60 7.00 0.08
CA GLY A 34 8.19 6.86 -0.23
C GLY A 34 7.40 6.10 0.81
N ARG A 35 6.15 5.81 0.44
CA ARG A 35 5.20 5.10 1.29
C ARG A 35 5.54 3.62 1.34
N PHE A 36 5.35 3.06 2.53
CA PHE A 36 5.22 1.63 2.73
C PHE A 36 3.85 1.37 3.32
N LEU A 37 3.09 0.46 2.72
CA LEU A 37 1.74 0.08 3.16
C LEU A 37 1.82 -1.14 4.07
N HIS A 38 1.01 -1.16 5.12
CA HIS A 38 0.83 -2.35 5.92
C HIS A 38 0.37 -3.53 5.04
N ARG A 39 0.87 -4.75 5.27
CA ARG A 39 0.57 -5.92 4.43
C ARG A 39 -0.93 -6.14 4.24
N SER A 40 -1.73 -6.00 5.30
CA SER A 40 -3.19 -6.17 5.19
C SER A 40 -3.84 -5.16 4.22
N LEU A 41 -3.31 -3.94 4.11
CA LEU A 41 -3.79 -2.97 3.11
C LEU A 41 -3.40 -3.38 1.69
N VAL A 42 -2.23 -3.96 1.49
CA VAL A 42 -1.81 -4.48 0.19
C VAL A 42 -2.69 -5.64 -0.25
N GLU A 43 -3.02 -6.54 0.69
CA GLU A 43 -3.94 -7.65 0.46
C GLU A 43 -5.33 -7.13 0.08
N SER A 44 -5.88 -6.17 0.83
CA SER A 44 -7.17 -5.55 0.47
C SER A 44 -7.16 -4.89 -0.91
N LEU A 45 -6.05 -4.26 -1.34
CA LEU A 45 -5.93 -3.70 -2.68
C LEU A 45 -5.91 -4.77 -3.77
N SER A 46 -5.36 -5.96 -3.48
CA SER A 46 -5.33 -7.08 -4.42
C SER A 46 -6.68 -7.80 -4.57
N GLU A 47 -7.58 -7.61 -3.60
CA GLU A 47 -8.93 -8.20 -3.59
C GLU A 47 -9.98 -7.34 -4.29
N ILE A 48 -9.63 -6.11 -4.71
CA ILE A 48 -10.55 -5.23 -5.45
C ILE A 48 -10.91 -5.91 -6.78
N ALA A 49 -12.22 -6.09 -7.01
CA ALA A 49 -12.74 -6.72 -8.23
C ALA A 49 -12.31 -5.94 -9.48
N THR A 50 -11.94 -6.65 -10.54
CA THR A 50 -11.45 -6.04 -11.79
C THR A 50 -12.43 -5.02 -12.39
N GLU A 51 -13.73 -5.22 -12.21
CA GLU A 51 -14.78 -4.28 -12.65
C GLU A 51 -14.81 -2.96 -11.85
N ASP A 52 -14.33 -2.96 -10.61
CA ASP A 52 -14.25 -1.79 -9.74
C ASP A 52 -12.87 -1.10 -9.83
N GLN A 53 -11.91 -1.71 -10.53
CA GLN A 53 -10.57 -1.15 -10.69
C GLN A 53 -10.58 0.05 -11.65
N PRO A 54 -9.98 1.18 -11.27
CA PRO A 54 -9.76 2.32 -12.15
C PRO A 54 -9.01 1.96 -13.45
N ASP A 55 -9.25 2.72 -14.51
CA ASP A 55 -8.51 2.57 -15.77
C ASP A 55 -6.99 2.63 -15.55
N GLY A 56 -6.27 1.65 -16.12
CA GLY A 56 -4.81 1.57 -16.02
C GLY A 56 -4.28 1.02 -14.68
N TRP A 57 -5.14 0.44 -13.83
CA TRP A 57 -4.76 -0.13 -12.54
C TRP A 57 -3.50 -1.01 -12.57
N ASP A 58 -3.38 -1.90 -13.56
CA ASP A 58 -2.22 -2.81 -13.67
C ASP A 58 -0.90 -2.08 -13.94
N GLN A 59 -0.94 -0.89 -14.52
CA GLN A 59 0.23 -0.05 -14.80
C GLN A 59 0.61 0.85 -13.62
N MET A 60 -0.32 1.05 -12.67
CA MET A 60 -0.09 1.85 -11.48
C MET A 60 0.84 1.15 -10.49
N THR A 61 1.69 1.94 -9.85
CA THR A 61 2.43 1.54 -8.65
C THR A 61 1.47 1.29 -7.49
N LEU A 62 1.95 0.60 -6.46
CA LEU A 62 1.12 0.30 -5.29
C LEU A 62 0.68 1.59 -4.55
N ASP A 63 1.46 2.68 -4.64
CA ASP A 63 1.10 3.98 -4.07
C ASP A 63 -0.07 4.60 -4.83
N GLU A 64 0.00 4.60 -6.17
CA GLU A 64 -1.05 5.12 -7.05
C GLU A 64 -2.35 4.31 -6.91
N ARG A 65 -2.26 2.98 -6.82
CA ARG A 65 -3.41 2.11 -6.54
C ARG A 65 -4.06 2.44 -5.19
N PHE A 66 -3.24 2.67 -4.16
CA PHE A 66 -3.73 3.05 -2.85
C PHE A 66 -4.46 4.41 -2.87
N GLU A 67 -3.87 5.42 -3.52
CA GLU A 67 -4.48 6.74 -3.65
C GLU A 67 -5.77 6.71 -4.46
N ALA A 68 -5.80 5.96 -5.56
CA ALA A 68 -6.98 5.77 -6.38
C ALA A 68 -8.10 5.05 -5.60
N ALA A 69 -7.77 3.96 -4.90
CA ALA A 69 -8.74 3.22 -4.08
C ALA A 69 -9.31 4.07 -2.93
N LEU A 70 -8.49 4.93 -2.31
CA LEU A 70 -8.99 5.89 -1.32
C LEU A 70 -9.97 6.89 -1.94
N LYS A 71 -9.62 7.42 -3.11
CA LYS A 71 -10.40 8.46 -3.79
C LYS A 71 -11.76 7.95 -4.26
N GLU A 72 -11.79 6.72 -4.79
CA GLU A 72 -13.02 6.05 -5.26
C GLU A 72 -13.79 5.37 -4.11
N GLY A 73 -13.28 5.41 -2.88
CA GLY A 73 -13.94 4.84 -1.70
C GLY A 73 -13.90 3.31 -1.63
N LEU A 74 -13.05 2.66 -2.44
CA LEU A 74 -12.86 1.21 -2.50
C LEU A 74 -12.20 0.65 -1.24
N ILE A 75 -11.43 1.49 -0.53
CA ILE A 75 -10.89 1.17 0.79
C ILE A 75 -11.25 2.26 1.78
N THR A 76 -11.60 1.87 3.01
CA THR A 76 -11.90 2.82 4.08
C THR A 76 -10.75 2.92 5.06
N VAL A 77 -10.34 4.16 5.35
CA VAL A 77 -9.39 4.48 6.42
C VAL A 77 -10.16 4.85 7.68
N THR A 78 -10.65 3.85 8.40
CA THR A 78 -11.12 4.01 9.77
C THR A 78 -9.93 4.29 10.69
N ARG A 79 -9.92 5.47 11.31
CA ARG A 79 -9.05 5.76 12.46
C ARG A 79 -9.54 4.88 13.60
N THR A 80 -8.77 3.86 13.97
CA THR A 80 -8.93 3.21 15.27
C THR A 80 -8.22 4.03 16.32
#